data_AF-A0A4P1K533-F1
#
_entry.id   AF-A0A4P1K533-F1
#
_cell.length_a   1.000
_cell.length_b   1.000
_cell.length_c   1.000
_cell.angle_alpha   90.00
_cell.angle_beta   90.00
_cell.angle_gamma   90.00
#
_symmetry.space_group_name_H-M   'P 1'
#
loop_
_entity.id
_entity.type
_entity.pdbx_description
1 polymer ?
#
loop_
_entity_poly.entity_id
_entity_poly.type
_entity_poly.pdbx_seq_one_letter_code
_entity_poly.pdbx_strand_id
1 'polypeptide(L)'
;MAHLSEKWTLLILVQLCHGPLRFNALRRCVGSVTPKALAQTLRRLERSGLVSRQIIPGSPPGVEYRGTDLGFALAPAIRALAQWASTNFEEIERAQARYDACTASQREFHRQ
;
A
#
# COMPACT_ATOMS: atom_id res chain seq x y z
N MET A 1 13.83 8.78 -5.75
CA MET A 1 13.67 7.31 -5.57
C MET A 1 13.03 6.95 -4.22
N ALA A 2 12.05 7.71 -3.70
CA ALA A 2 11.43 7.47 -2.39
C ALA A 2 9.89 7.56 -2.43
N HIS A 3 9.26 6.97 -3.46
CA HIS A 3 7.81 7.11 -3.69
C HIS A 3 7.00 5.85 -3.39
N LEU A 4 7.66 4.70 -3.23
CA LEU A 4 7.01 3.38 -3.06
C LEU A 4 6.95 2.89 -1.60
N SER A 5 7.68 3.53 -0.68
CA SER A 5 7.82 3.10 0.72
C SER A 5 6.70 3.56 1.65
N GLU A 6 5.72 4.32 1.15
CA GLU A 6 4.57 4.71 1.97
C GLU A 6 3.57 3.56 2.10
N LYS A 7 3.20 3.25 3.34
CA LYS A 7 2.31 2.17 3.83
C LYS A 7 1.15 1.76 2.91
N TRP A 8 0.57 2.71 2.17
CA TRP A 8 -0.63 2.49 1.37
C TRP A 8 -0.40 2.39 -0.13
N THR A 9 0.76 2.84 -0.63
CA THR A 9 1.03 2.98 -2.08
C THR A 9 0.86 1.65 -2.80
N LEU A 10 1.51 0.60 -2.28
CA LEU A 10 1.44 -0.74 -2.84
C LEU A 10 0.02 -1.31 -2.79
N LEU A 11 -0.67 -1.14 -1.66
CA LEU A 11 -2.05 -1.62 -1.50
C LEU A 11 -2.99 -0.94 -2.51
N ILE A 12 -2.90 0.37 -2.68
CA ILE A 12 -3.72 1.11 -3.64
C ILE A 12 -3.46 0.65 -5.08
N LEU A 13 -2.19 0.52 -5.47
CA LEU A 13 -1.83 0.07 -6.81
C LEU A 13 -2.31 -1.35 -7.08
N VAL A 14 -2.15 -2.26 -6.12
CA VAL A 14 -2.67 -3.64 -6.24
C VAL A 14 -4.17 -3.65 -6.43
N GLN A 15 -4.93 -2.87 -5.67
CA GLN A 15 -6.38 -2.81 -5.84
C GLN A 15 -6.77 -2.27 -7.22
N LEU A 16 -6.12 -1.20 -7.68
CA LEU A 16 -6.37 -0.60 -9.00
C LEU A 16 -5.89 -1.45 -10.18
N CYS A 17 -5.04 -2.46 -9.94
CA CYS A 17 -4.70 -3.46 -10.95
C CYS A 17 -5.86 -4.41 -11.27
N HIS A 18 -6.83 -4.56 -10.36
CA HIS A 18 -8.00 -5.43 -10.58
C HIS A 18 -9.13 -4.71 -11.34
N GLY A 19 -9.06 -3.38 -11.45
CA GLY A 19 -10.06 -2.58 -12.17
C GLY A 19 -10.21 -1.18 -11.60
N PRO A 20 -10.97 -0.31 -12.27
CA PRO A 20 -11.25 1.03 -11.78
C PRO A 20 -12.11 1.00 -10.51
N LEU A 21 -11.81 1.88 -9.55
CA LEU A 21 -12.55 1.99 -8.29
C LEU A 21 -12.87 3.43 -7.94
N ARG A 22 -14.06 3.66 -7.39
CA ARG A 22 -14.41 4.93 -6.73
C ARG A 22 -13.65 5.10 -5.43
N PHE A 23 -13.47 6.35 -4.99
CA PHE A 23 -12.71 6.69 -3.77
C PHE A 23 -13.12 5.87 -2.54
N ASN A 24 -14.43 5.80 -2.25
CA ASN A 24 -14.94 5.08 -1.08
C ASN A 24 -14.81 3.56 -1.20
N ALA A 25 -14.93 3.01 -2.41
CA ALA A 25 -14.72 1.59 -2.65
C ALA A 25 -13.25 1.24 -2.42
N LEU A 26 -12.34 2.00 -3.02
CA LEU A 26 -10.90 1.85 -2.82
C LEU A 26 -10.51 1.99 -1.34
N ARG A 27 -11.08 2.98 -0.62
CA ARG A 27 -10.83 3.15 0.82
C ARG A 27 -11.22 1.92 1.64
N ARG A 28 -12.37 1.30 1.33
CA ARG A 28 -12.80 0.07 2.00
C ARG A 28 -11.87 -1.10 1.71
N CYS A 29 -11.39 -1.24 0.47
CA CYS A 29 -10.45 -2.28 0.10
C CYS A 29 -9.08 -2.12 0.78
N VAL A 30 -8.59 -0.88 0.94
CA VAL A 30 -7.32 -0.59 1.61
C VAL A 30 -7.46 -0.64 3.15
N GLY A 31 -8.66 -0.42 3.68
CA GLY A 31 -8.97 -0.57 5.10
C GLY A 31 -8.57 0.65 5.94
N SER A 32 -7.56 0.49 6.79
CA SER A 32 -7.16 1.44 7.87
C SER A 32 -6.59 2.79 7.39
N VAL A 33 -6.70 3.09 6.10
CA VAL A 33 -6.28 4.36 5.52
C VAL A 33 -7.30 5.46 5.81
N THR A 34 -6.81 6.60 6.29
CA THR A 34 -7.67 7.78 6.47
C THR A 34 -8.04 8.38 5.11
N PRO A 35 -9.21 9.04 4.97
CA PRO A 35 -9.58 9.71 3.72
C PRO A 35 -8.51 10.71 3.25
N LYS A 36 -7.92 11.48 4.18
CA LYS A 36 -6.87 12.45 3.86
C LYS A 36 -5.63 11.76 3.28
N ALA A 37 -5.16 10.68 3.92
CA ALA A 37 -4.00 9.93 3.46
C ALA A 37 -4.23 9.26 2.10
N LEU A 38 -5.42 8.69 1.88
CA LEU A 38 -5.79 8.11 0.59
C LEU A 38 -5.80 9.17 -0.52
N ALA A 39 -6.41 10.32 -0.28
CA ALA A 39 -6.47 11.40 -1.26
C ALA A 39 -5.07 11.96 -1.59
N GLN A 40 -4.19 12.08 -0.59
CA GLN A 40 -2.80 12.50 -0.80
C GLN A 40 -2.01 11.47 -1.62
N THR A 41 -2.20 10.19 -1.33
CA THR A 41 -1.52 9.10 -2.04
C THR A 41 -1.99 9.04 -3.50
N LEU A 42 -3.30 9.12 -3.75
CA LEU A 42 -3.85 9.14 -5.11
C LEU A 42 -3.33 10.33 -5.93
N ARG A 43 -3.32 11.55 -5.37
CA ARG A 43 -2.73 12.72 -6.05
C ARG A 43 -1.27 12.52 -6.43
N ARG A 44 -0.49 11.87 -5.56
CA ARG A 44 0.92 11.55 -5.86
C ARG A 44 1.02 10.53 -6.98
N LEU A 45 0.23 9.47 -6.94
CA LEU A 45 0.22 8.43 -7.96
C LEU A 45 -0.27 8.95 -9.32
N GLU A 46 -1.22 9.87 -9.32
CA GLU A 46 -1.65 10.61 -10.51
C GLU A 46 -0.51 11.47 -11.08
N ARG A 47 0.17 12.24 -10.21
CA ARG A 47 1.32 13.05 -10.62
C ARG A 47 2.48 12.23 -11.19
N SER A 48 2.69 11.01 -10.68
CA SER A 48 3.71 10.10 -11.20
C SER A 48 3.25 9.29 -12.42
N GLY A 49 2.01 9.48 -12.90
CA GLY A 49 1.47 8.77 -14.05
C GLY A 49 1.18 7.29 -13.81
N LEU A 50 1.09 6.83 -12.55
CA LEU A 50 0.79 5.44 -12.18
C LEU A 50 -0.72 5.18 -12.05
N VAL A 51 -1.49 6.23 -11.76
CA VAL A 51 -2.94 6.19 -11.62
C VAL A 51 -3.53 7.30 -12.48
N SER A 52 -4.68 7.04 -13.11
CA SER A 52 -5.49 8.06 -13.76
C SER A 52 -6.81 8.26 -13.01
N ARG A 53 -7.34 9.47 -13.09
CA ARG A 53 -8.62 9.86 -12.51
C ARG A 53 -9.59 10.19 -13.64
N GLN A 54 -10.74 9.52 -13.66
CA GLN A 54 -11.78 9.71 -14.66
C GLN A 54 -13.08 10.18 -14.00
N ILE A 55 -13.72 11.18 -14.59
CA ILE A 55 -15.08 11.60 -14.21
C ILE A 55 -16.06 10.69 -14.95
N ILE A 56 -16.97 10.08 -14.19
CA ILE A 56 -18.01 9.20 -14.73
C ILE A 56 -19.31 10.02 -14.82
N PRO A 57 -19.86 10.22 -16.03
CA PRO A 57 -21.13 10.89 -16.22
C PRO A 57 -22.25 10.19 -15.44
N GLY A 58 -23.14 10.97 -14.81
CA GLY A 58 -24.25 10.45 -14.02
C GLY A 58 -24.89 11.54 -13.17
N SER A 59 -25.95 11.18 -12.45
CA SER A 59 -26.61 12.07 -11.50
C SER A 59 -26.63 11.42 -10.10
N PRO A 60 -25.74 11.83 -9.17
CA PRO A 60 -24.66 12.80 -9.32
C PRO A 60 -23.43 12.23 -10.06
N PRO A 61 -22.57 13.09 -10.67
CA PRO A 61 -21.34 12.65 -11.32
C PRO A 61 -20.40 11.93 -10.36
N GLY A 62 -19.80 10.83 -10.82
CA GLY A 62 -18.85 10.02 -10.06
C GLY A 62 -17.41 10.29 -10.44
N VAL A 63 -16.48 9.83 -9.59
CA VAL A 63 -15.05 9.84 -9.89
C VAL A 63 -14.49 8.45 -9.65
N GLU A 64 -13.79 7.92 -10.64
CA GLU A 64 -13.10 6.64 -10.59
C GLU A 64 -11.60 6.82 -10.80
N TYR A 65 -10.83 5.95 -10.15
CA TYR A 65 -9.39 5.87 -10.27
C TYR A 65 -9.04 4.56 -10.94
N ARG A 66 -8.02 4.57 -11.80
CA ARG A 66 -7.58 3.41 -12.57
C ARG A 66 -6.06 3.32 -12.59
N GLY A 67 -5.50 2.12 -12.60
CA GLY A 67 -4.10 1.94 -12.99
C GLY A 67 -3.88 2.41 -14.42
N THR A 68 -2.78 3.11 -14.68
CA THR A 68 -2.29 3.38 -16.04
C THR A 68 -1.44 2.21 -16.53
N ASP A 69 -1.06 2.19 -17.81
CA ASP A 69 -0.13 1.19 -18.33
C ASP A 69 1.20 1.15 -17.56
N LEU A 70 1.70 2.33 -17.16
CA LEU A 70 2.87 2.42 -16.29
C LEU A 70 2.62 1.83 -14.90
N GLY A 71 1.43 2.07 -14.33
CA GLY A 71 1.01 1.44 -13.07
C GLY A 71 0.90 -0.08 -13.17
N PHE A 72 0.36 -0.61 -14.28
CA PHE A 72 0.27 -2.04 -14.55
C PHE A 72 1.64 -2.69 -14.77
N ALA A 73 2.58 -1.99 -15.40
CA ALA A 73 3.95 -2.47 -15.59
C ALA A 73 4.69 -2.69 -14.25
N LEU A 74 4.27 -2.02 -13.18
CA LEU A 74 4.81 -2.22 -11.84
C LEU A 74 4.21 -3.45 -11.12
N ALA A 75 3.05 -3.93 -11.56
CA ALA A 75 2.33 -5.03 -10.89
C ALA A 75 3.16 -6.33 -10.75
N PRO A 76 3.96 -6.78 -11.73
CA PRO A 76 4.83 -7.94 -11.56
C PRO A 76 5.85 -7.77 -10.42
N ALA A 77 6.46 -6.60 -10.30
CA ALA A 77 7.43 -6.32 -9.23
C ALA A 77 6.77 -6.32 -7.85
N ILE A 78 5.56 -5.74 -7.75
CA ILE A 78 4.79 -5.75 -6.49
C ILE A 78 4.40 -7.19 -6.12
N ARG A 79 3.98 -8.00 -7.09
CA ARG A 79 3.66 -9.43 -6.86
C ARG A 79 4.87 -10.21 -6.40
N ALA A 80 6.03 -10.01 -7.01
CA ALA A 80 7.27 -10.68 -6.61
C ALA A 80 7.65 -10.32 -5.17
N LEU A 81 7.54 -9.05 -4.79
CA LEU A 81 7.81 -8.61 -3.42
C LEU A 81 6.80 -9.19 -2.42
N ALA A 82 5.52 -9.20 -2.76
CA ALA A 82 4.47 -9.78 -1.93
C ALA A 82 4.68 -11.28 -1.74
N GLN A 83 5.01 -12.02 -2.81
CA GLN A 83 5.30 -13.44 -2.75
C GLN A 83 6.51 -13.74 -1.88
N TRP A 84 7.59 -12.97 -2.02
CA TRP A 84 8.77 -13.11 -1.16
C TRP A 84 8.41 -12.86 0.31
N ALA A 85 7.65 -11.80 0.60
CA ALA A 85 7.24 -11.47 1.96
C ALA A 85 6.36 -12.58 2.56
N SER A 86 5.40 -13.12 1.81
CA SER A 86 4.56 -14.24 2.26
C SER A 86 5.38 -15.51 2.50
N THR A 87 6.38 -15.79 1.65
CA THR A 87 7.23 -16.97 1.79
C THR A 87 8.14 -16.88 3.01
N ASN A 88 8.60 -15.68 3.36
CA ASN A 88 9.56 -15.47 4.45
C ASN A 88 8.89 -14.95 5.73
N PHE A 89 7.56 -14.91 5.78
CA PHE A 89 6.81 -14.30 6.88
C PHE A 89 7.17 -14.90 8.24
N GLU A 90 7.19 -16.23 8.35
CA GLU A 90 7.56 -16.92 9.59
C GLU A 90 9.00 -16.62 10.05
N GLU A 91 9.95 -16.55 9.12
CA GLU A 91 11.33 -16.25 9.47
C GLU A 91 11.49 -14.80 9.95
N ILE A 92 10.73 -13.87 9.35
CA ILE A 92 10.65 -12.48 9.81
C ILE A 92 10.08 -12.42 11.24
N GLU A 93 8.99 -13.14 11.53
CA GLU A 93 8.41 -13.20 12.88
C GLU A 93 9.41 -13.78 13.90
N ARG A 94 10.12 -14.87 13.55
CA ARG A 94 11.17 -15.43 14.41
C ARG A 94 12.31 -14.45 14.63
N ALA A 95 12.73 -13.72 13.61
CA ALA A 95 13.74 -12.68 13.73
C ALA A 95 13.29 -11.54 14.67
N GLN A 96 12.04 -11.10 14.56
CA GLN A 96 11.46 -10.10 15.45
C GLN A 96 11.40 -10.59 16.90
N ALA A 97 10.90 -11.81 17.14
CA ALA A 97 10.84 -12.38 18.48
C ALA A 97 12.24 -12.52 19.13
N ARG A 98 13.26 -12.93 18.36
CA ARG A 98 14.66 -12.97 18.82
C ARG A 98 15.17 -11.59 19.23
N TYR A 99 14.88 -10.57 18.44
CA TYR A 99 15.26 -9.19 18.74
C TYR A 99 14.55 -8.68 20.00
N ASP A 100 13.23 -8.86 20.10
CA ASP A 100 12.44 -8.41 21.24
C ASP A 100 12.89 -9.10 22.54
N ALA A 101 13.19 -10.40 22.51
CA ALA A 101 13.74 -11.13 23.65
C ALA A 101 15.12 -10.59 24.10
N CYS A 102 16.00 -10.27 23.15
CA CYS A 102 17.31 -9.68 23.44
C CYS A 102 17.17 -8.29 24.07
N THR A 103 16.30 -7.43 23.50
CA THR A 103 16.10 -6.07 24.03
C THR A 103 15.39 -6.07 25.39
N ALA A 104 14.48 -7.01 25.66
CA ALA A 104 13.86 -7.18 26.96
C ALA A 104 14.90 -7.54 28.03
N SER A 105 15.77 -8.51 27.74
CA SER A 105 16.85 -8.93 28.63
C SER A 105 17.85 -7.80 28.94
N GLN A 106 18.17 -6.95 27.96
CA GLN A 106 19.03 -5.78 28.17
C GLN A 106 18.40 -4.70 29.07
N ARG A 107 17.08 -4.50 29.00
CA ARG A 107 16.36 -3.52 29.85
C ARG A 107 16.21 -3.95 31.31
N GLU A 108 16.25 -5.25 31.57
CA GLU A 108 16.25 -5.80 32.93
C GLU A 108 17.63 -5.70 33.57
N PHE A 109 18.70 -5.91 32.79
CA PHE A 109 20.07 -5.81 33.27
C PHE A 109 20.51 -4.38 33.62
N HIS A 110 19.90 -3.36 33.00
CA HIS A 110 20.20 -1.95 33.26
C HIS A 110 19.34 -1.32 34.39
N ARG A 111 18.43 -2.10 34.99
CA ARG A 111 17.54 -1.66 36.07
C ARG A 111 17.93 -2.21 37.46
N GLN A 112 19.03 -2.96 37.54
CA GLN A 112 19.71 -3.39 38.77
C GLN A 112 21.03 -2.63 38.91
#